data_AF-Q7XRR2-F1
#
_entry.id   AF-Q7XRR2-F1
#
_cell.length_a   1.000
_cell.length_b   1.000
_cell.length_c   1.000
_cell.angle_alpha   90.00
_cell.angle_beta   90.00
_cell.angle_gamma   90.00
#
_symmetry.space_group_name_H-M   'P 1'
#
loop_
_entity.id
_entity.type
_entity.pdbx_description
1 polymer ?
#
loop_
_entity_poly.entity_id
_entity_poly.type
_entity_poly.pdbx_seq_one_letter_code
_entity_poly.pdbx_strand_id
1 'polypeptide(L)'
;MPAAEKDIAWLMFKESFDYPAEHEDRLRRAAFKVMGTAWKNFKTKLVGEFVYNPANPDPREKFPWITEQVWEEFHAKKSTPESRARSEAYRLLQTRNQHPHRLGTTGYAGKEEEWQREDEEAEESCTPLVFGDIPHPRARNWARARYQKHDDGTIFMPNAEDQRVYEAIKELVAEQQASQEACSQRREDDLLTKALGNKEHRGRTRGIGSSVPWKYGFPDYAWQYKKRTSNKAEKDAHLEAKIQESIRAELTSEFDEKLESMRAKIRQEIREEQ
;
A
#
# COMPACT_ATOMS: atom_id res chain seq x y z
N MET A 1 21.49 0.97 -2.20
CA MET A 1 22.20 1.34 -3.44
C MET A 1 22.52 2.82 -3.37
N PRO A 2 23.73 3.16 -2.89
CA PRO A 2 24.39 4.44 -3.21
C PRO A 2 24.24 4.82 -4.68
N ALA A 3 24.30 6.11 -4.99
CA ALA A 3 24.11 6.61 -6.36
C ALA A 3 25.12 5.98 -7.35
N ALA A 4 26.38 5.86 -6.95
CA ALA A 4 27.46 5.30 -7.77
C ALA A 4 27.20 3.85 -8.22
N GLU A 5 26.68 2.98 -7.35
CA GLU A 5 26.36 1.59 -7.72
C GLU A 5 25.22 1.51 -8.72
N LYS A 6 24.26 2.44 -8.65
CA LYS A 6 23.18 2.52 -9.65
C LYS A 6 23.73 2.94 -11.00
N ASP A 7 24.68 3.88 -11.02
CA ASP A 7 25.30 4.33 -12.27
C ASP A 7 26.10 3.22 -12.94
N ILE A 8 26.85 2.42 -12.18
CA ILE A 8 27.56 1.23 -12.70
C ILE A 8 26.56 0.20 -13.25
N ALA A 9 25.51 -0.13 -12.49
CA ALA A 9 24.48 -1.05 -12.95
C ALA A 9 23.76 -0.55 -14.23
N TRP A 10 23.60 0.77 -14.37
CA TRP A 10 23.07 1.38 -15.59
C TRP A 10 24.04 1.24 -16.77
N LEU A 11 25.33 1.49 -16.56
CA LEU A 11 26.35 1.32 -17.61
C LEU A 11 26.42 -0.13 -18.13
N MET A 12 26.45 -1.12 -17.24
CA MET A 12 26.44 -2.54 -17.63
C MET A 12 25.16 -2.91 -18.38
N PHE A 13 24.02 -2.35 -17.99
CA PHE A 13 22.76 -2.57 -18.71
C PHE A 13 22.81 -1.97 -20.11
N LYS A 14 23.40 -0.78 -20.27
CA LYS A 14 23.57 -0.13 -21.57
C LYS A 14 24.46 -0.92 -22.53
N GLU A 15 25.47 -1.62 -22.03
CA GLU A 15 26.33 -2.48 -22.85
C GLU A 15 25.61 -3.70 -23.44
N SER A 16 24.47 -4.09 -22.86
CA SER A 16 23.75 -5.31 -23.24
C SER A 16 22.65 -5.09 -24.28
N PHE A 17 22.27 -3.84 -24.58
CA PHE A 17 21.11 -3.54 -25.44
C PHE A 17 21.31 -2.27 -26.27
N ASP A 18 20.87 -2.28 -27.52
CA ASP A 18 20.73 -1.09 -28.35
C ASP A 18 19.39 -0.40 -28.06
N TYR A 19 19.39 0.93 -27.82
CA TYR A 19 18.16 1.67 -27.53
C TYR A 19 18.19 3.12 -28.04
N PRO A 20 17.00 3.74 -28.26
CA PRO A 20 16.91 5.14 -28.68
C PRO A 20 17.28 6.09 -27.53
N ALA A 21 18.22 7.00 -27.76
CA ALA A 21 18.67 7.97 -26.76
C ALA A 21 17.55 8.94 -26.30
N GLU A 22 16.55 9.18 -27.16
CA GLU A 22 15.42 10.08 -26.89
C GLU A 22 14.55 9.66 -25.69
N HIS A 23 14.66 8.40 -25.24
CA HIS A 23 13.86 7.85 -24.14
C HIS A 23 14.71 7.33 -22.96
N GLU A 24 15.99 7.72 -22.87
CA GLU A 24 16.93 7.19 -21.87
C GLU A 24 16.37 7.29 -20.44
N ASP A 25 15.78 8.42 -20.04
CA ASP A 25 15.24 8.60 -18.69
C ASP A 25 14.04 7.71 -18.37
N ARG A 26 13.20 7.42 -19.37
CA ARG A 26 12.04 6.53 -19.19
C ARG A 26 12.52 5.08 -19.10
N LEU A 27 13.47 4.71 -19.97
CA LEU A 27 14.09 3.38 -20.00
C LEU A 27 14.86 3.11 -18.71
N ARG A 28 15.68 4.06 -18.24
CA ARG A 28 16.43 3.98 -17.00
C ARG A 28 15.52 3.73 -15.80
N ARG A 29 14.41 4.47 -15.70
CA ARG A 29 13.39 4.26 -14.65
C ARG A 29 12.74 2.88 -14.74
N ALA A 30 12.39 2.43 -15.93
CA ALA A 30 11.80 1.10 -16.13
C ALA A 30 12.79 -0.03 -15.79
N ALA A 31 14.04 0.07 -16.25
CA ALA A 31 15.10 -0.88 -15.98
C ALA A 31 15.36 -1.04 -14.48
N PHE A 32 15.51 0.07 -13.75
CA PHE A 32 15.69 -0.02 -12.29
C PHE A 32 14.47 -0.60 -11.57
N LYS A 33 13.25 -0.37 -12.08
CA LYS A 33 12.04 -1.01 -11.53
C LYS A 33 12.10 -2.54 -11.70
N VAL A 34 12.52 -3.01 -12.87
CA VAL A 34 12.69 -4.44 -13.16
C VAL A 34 13.81 -5.03 -12.31
N MET A 35 15.00 -4.43 -12.30
CA MET A 35 16.15 -4.87 -11.49
C MET A 35 15.81 -4.90 -10.00
N GLY A 36 15.14 -3.87 -9.49
CA GLY A 36 14.71 -3.81 -8.09
C GLY A 36 13.71 -4.92 -7.74
N THR A 37 12.81 -5.25 -8.66
CA THR A 37 11.85 -6.35 -8.50
C THR A 37 12.55 -7.71 -8.54
N ALA A 38 13.45 -7.92 -9.50
CA ALA A 38 14.26 -9.13 -9.61
C ALA A 38 15.11 -9.36 -8.35
N TRP A 39 15.77 -8.32 -7.85
CA TRP A 39 16.56 -8.38 -6.62
C TRP A 39 15.71 -8.69 -5.39
N LYS A 40 14.51 -8.12 -5.29
CA LYS A 40 13.57 -8.45 -4.22
C LYS A 40 13.16 -9.92 -4.27
N ASN A 41 12.75 -10.40 -5.44
CA ASN A 41 12.30 -11.78 -5.64
C ASN A 41 13.42 -12.79 -5.39
N PHE A 42 14.63 -12.47 -5.83
CA PHE A 42 15.83 -13.26 -5.56
C PHE A 42 16.07 -13.43 -4.06
N LYS A 43 16.03 -12.36 -3.27
CA LYS A 43 16.16 -12.46 -1.80
C LYS A 43 15.03 -13.25 -1.16
N THR A 44 13.80 -13.10 -1.64
CA THR A 44 12.66 -13.92 -1.18
C THR A 44 12.89 -15.40 -1.46
N LYS A 45 13.40 -15.73 -2.65
CA LYS A 45 13.80 -17.10 -3.02
C LYS A 45 14.90 -17.62 -2.11
N LEU A 46 15.95 -16.83 -1.84
CA LEU A 46 17.02 -17.22 -0.93
C LEU A 46 16.50 -17.55 0.47
N VAL A 47 15.61 -16.71 1.01
CA VAL A 47 15.00 -16.96 2.33
C VAL A 47 14.13 -18.20 2.32
N GLY A 48 13.23 -18.33 1.34
CA GLY A 48 12.29 -19.45 1.27
C GLY A 48 12.95 -20.79 0.97
N GLU A 49 13.86 -20.85 -0.02
CA GLU A 49 14.51 -22.09 -0.44
C GLU A 49 15.68 -22.47 0.47
N PHE A 50 16.48 -21.54 0.99
CA PHE A 50 17.76 -21.91 1.63
C PHE A 50 17.82 -21.56 3.12
N VAL A 51 17.18 -20.47 3.57
CA VAL A 51 17.19 -20.11 5.00
C VAL A 51 16.16 -20.92 5.80
N TYR A 52 14.95 -21.10 5.27
CA TYR A 52 13.89 -21.85 5.97
C TYR A 52 13.95 -23.35 5.74
N ASN A 53 14.65 -23.81 4.69
CA ASN A 53 14.79 -25.22 4.36
C ASN A 53 16.29 -25.60 4.33
N PRO A 54 16.93 -25.83 5.50
CA PRO A 54 18.36 -26.13 5.57
C PRO A 54 18.74 -27.49 4.96
N ALA A 55 17.75 -28.32 4.59
CA ALA A 55 17.96 -29.58 3.88
C ALA A 55 18.31 -29.38 2.39
N ASN A 56 18.14 -28.18 1.84
CA ASN A 56 18.44 -27.91 0.44
C ASN A 56 19.95 -27.74 0.22
N PRO A 57 20.45 -28.04 -1.01
CA PRO A 57 21.85 -27.84 -1.37
C PRO A 57 22.29 -26.40 -1.14
N ASP A 58 23.59 -26.21 -0.98
CA ASP A 58 24.16 -24.89 -0.73
C ASP A 58 23.74 -23.90 -1.84
N PRO A 59 23.19 -22.71 -1.51
CA PRO A 59 22.81 -21.73 -2.52
C PRO A 59 23.94 -21.32 -3.46
N ARG A 60 25.21 -21.48 -3.02
CA ARG A 60 26.40 -21.18 -3.83
C ARG A 60 26.58 -22.13 -5.00
N GLU A 61 26.09 -23.36 -4.93
CA GLU A 61 26.08 -24.28 -6.09
C GLU A 61 25.23 -23.71 -7.23
N LYS A 62 24.12 -23.07 -6.88
CA LYS A 62 23.18 -22.46 -7.83
C LYS A 62 23.57 -21.03 -8.20
N PHE A 63 24.24 -20.33 -7.31
CA PHE A 63 24.63 -18.93 -7.45
C PHE A 63 26.12 -18.75 -7.07
N PRO A 64 27.05 -19.12 -7.98
CA PRO A 64 28.49 -19.14 -7.66
C PRO A 64 29.09 -17.75 -7.34
N TRP A 65 28.41 -16.67 -7.71
CA TRP A 65 28.82 -15.29 -7.42
C TRP A 65 28.50 -14.85 -5.98
N ILE A 66 27.79 -15.65 -5.18
CA ILE A 66 27.60 -15.38 -3.76
C ILE A 66 28.83 -15.89 -3.01
N THR A 67 29.57 -14.99 -2.38
CA THR A 67 30.70 -15.37 -1.50
C THR A 67 30.19 -15.93 -0.17
N GLU A 68 31.00 -16.76 0.48
CA GLU A 68 30.63 -17.36 1.77
C GLU A 68 30.29 -16.30 2.82
N GLN A 69 31.15 -15.27 2.94
CA GLN A 69 30.93 -14.18 3.87
C GLN A 69 29.58 -13.48 3.64
N VAL A 70 29.22 -13.20 2.38
CA VAL A 70 27.95 -12.54 2.06
C VAL A 70 26.76 -13.45 2.39
N TRP A 71 26.91 -14.75 2.18
CA TRP A 71 25.88 -15.73 2.52
C TRP A 71 25.69 -15.83 4.04
N GLU A 72 26.77 -15.97 4.81
CA GLU A 72 26.72 -16.05 6.27
C GLU A 72 26.08 -14.80 6.90
N GLU A 73 26.50 -13.61 6.48
CA GLU A 73 25.91 -12.33 6.94
C GLU A 73 24.41 -12.26 6.61
N PHE A 74 24.02 -12.68 5.41
CA PHE A 74 22.62 -12.70 4.99
C PHE A 74 21.80 -13.71 5.79
N HIS A 75 22.32 -14.93 5.96
CA HIS A 75 21.67 -16.01 6.68
C HIS A 75 21.47 -15.63 8.16
N ALA A 76 22.50 -15.10 8.82
CA ALA A 76 22.43 -14.62 10.20
C ALA A 76 21.34 -13.55 10.35
N LYS A 77 21.32 -12.55 9.46
CA LYS A 77 20.33 -11.47 9.48
C LYS A 77 18.90 -11.97 9.28
N LYS A 78 18.68 -12.93 8.39
CA LYS A 78 17.35 -13.46 8.05
C LYS A 78 16.85 -14.54 8.99
N SER A 79 17.75 -15.19 9.72
CA SER A 79 17.44 -16.19 10.73
C SER A 79 17.04 -15.60 12.09
N THR A 80 17.26 -14.30 12.31
CA THR A 80 16.84 -13.60 13.54
C THR A 80 15.35 -13.82 13.85
N PRO A 81 14.99 -14.04 15.14
CA PRO A 81 13.60 -14.17 15.57
C PRO A 81 12.72 -12.99 15.11
N GLU A 82 13.25 -11.77 15.17
CA GLU A 82 12.54 -10.56 14.71
C GLU A 82 12.18 -10.62 13.22
N SER A 83 13.11 -11.07 12.37
CA SER A 83 12.88 -11.20 10.92
C SER A 83 11.82 -12.26 10.62
N ARG A 84 11.84 -13.39 11.35
CA ARG A 84 10.83 -14.45 11.23
C ARG A 84 9.46 -13.98 11.69
N ALA A 85 9.37 -13.39 12.87
CA ALA A 85 8.13 -12.83 13.40
C ALA A 85 7.53 -11.78 12.46
N ARG A 86 8.36 -10.91 11.87
CA ARG A 86 7.90 -9.93 10.87
C ARG A 86 7.35 -10.61 9.61
N SER A 87 8.01 -11.65 9.11
CA SER A 87 7.55 -12.41 7.96
C SER A 87 6.20 -13.09 8.23
N GLU A 88 6.05 -13.72 9.41
CA GLU A 88 4.80 -14.35 9.85
C GLU A 88 3.67 -13.34 10.02
N ALA A 89 3.94 -12.18 10.64
CA ALA A 89 2.97 -11.10 10.78
C ALA A 89 2.43 -10.64 9.42
N TYR A 90 3.29 -10.48 8.42
CA TYR A 90 2.84 -10.13 7.06
C TYR A 90 2.03 -11.25 6.40
N ARG A 91 2.40 -12.53 6.62
CA ARG A 91 1.63 -13.67 6.11
C ARG A 91 0.22 -13.71 6.72
N LEU A 92 0.11 -13.50 8.03
CA LEU A 92 -1.17 -13.41 8.73
C LEU A 92 -2.01 -12.21 8.29
N LEU A 93 -1.38 -11.08 7.97
CA LEU A 93 -2.10 -9.94 7.37
C LEU A 93 -2.63 -10.28 5.99
N GLN A 94 -1.89 -11.04 5.18
CA GLN A 94 -2.34 -11.46 3.85
C GLN A 94 -3.55 -12.41 3.93
N THR A 95 -3.57 -13.34 4.89
CA THR A 95 -4.72 -14.26 5.07
C THR A 95 -5.99 -13.55 5.53
N ARG A 96 -5.88 -12.34 6.11
CA ARG A 96 -7.04 -11.51 6.46
C ARG A 96 -7.65 -10.78 5.25
N ASN A 97 -7.05 -10.87 4.06
CA ASN A 97 -7.62 -10.31 2.85
C ASN A 97 -8.81 -11.17 2.37
N GLN A 98 -10.02 -10.72 2.68
CA GLN A 98 -11.26 -11.43 2.32
C GLN A 98 -11.60 -11.38 0.84
N HIS A 99 -11.11 -10.37 0.11
CA HIS A 99 -11.51 -10.09 -1.27
C HIS A 99 -10.29 -10.04 -2.22
N PRO A 100 -9.53 -11.15 -2.38
CA PRO A 100 -8.40 -11.20 -3.29
C PRO A 100 -8.86 -11.02 -4.73
N HIS A 101 -8.31 -10.04 -5.44
CA HIS A 101 -8.55 -9.87 -6.87
C HIS A 101 -7.76 -10.89 -7.69
N ARG A 102 -8.19 -11.14 -8.92
CA ARG A 102 -7.55 -12.07 -9.88
C ARG A 102 -6.91 -11.37 -11.07
N LEU A 103 -6.67 -10.06 -10.93
CA LEU A 103 -5.95 -9.27 -11.92
C LEU A 103 -4.49 -9.75 -12.05
N GLY A 104 -4.01 -9.80 -13.29
CA GLY A 104 -2.61 -10.08 -13.59
C GLY A 104 -1.68 -8.90 -13.25
N THR A 105 -0.44 -8.97 -13.74
CA THR A 105 0.62 -7.98 -13.47
C THR A 105 0.26 -6.56 -13.88
N THR A 106 -0.60 -6.41 -14.90
CA THR A 106 -1.10 -5.12 -15.40
C THR A 106 -2.09 -4.45 -14.45
N GLY A 107 -2.67 -5.21 -13.51
CA GLY A 107 -3.65 -4.70 -12.55
C GLY A 107 -4.91 -4.14 -13.22
N TYR A 108 -5.56 -3.21 -12.53
CA TYR A 108 -6.79 -2.57 -13.03
C TYR A 108 -6.52 -1.71 -14.26
N ALA A 109 -5.42 -0.94 -14.28
CA ALA A 109 -5.12 -0.02 -15.37
C ALA A 109 -5.04 -0.72 -16.74
N GLY A 110 -4.40 -1.89 -16.82
CA GLY A 110 -4.35 -2.61 -18.09
C GLY A 110 -5.60 -3.44 -18.39
N LYS A 111 -6.40 -3.80 -17.37
CA LYS A 111 -7.69 -4.47 -17.58
C LYS A 111 -8.82 -3.50 -17.95
N GLU A 112 -8.71 -2.23 -17.57
CA GLU A 112 -9.68 -1.19 -17.90
C GLU A 112 -9.79 -0.99 -19.43
N GLU A 113 -8.67 -0.94 -20.15
CA GLU A 113 -8.68 -0.87 -21.63
C GLU A 113 -9.32 -2.11 -22.26
N GLU A 114 -9.06 -3.30 -21.72
CA GLU A 114 -9.66 -4.56 -22.19
C GLU A 114 -11.18 -4.55 -21.98
N TRP A 115 -11.61 -4.14 -20.80
CA TRP A 115 -13.02 -4.04 -20.42
C TRP A 115 -13.78 -2.96 -21.20
N GLN A 116 -13.14 -1.85 -21.54
CA GLN A 116 -13.76 -0.81 -22.37
C GLN A 116 -14.05 -1.34 -23.78
N ARG A 117 -13.09 -2.03 -24.38
CA ARG A 117 -13.28 -2.65 -25.70
C ARG A 117 -14.34 -3.76 -25.67
N GLU A 118 -14.37 -4.59 -24.63
CA GLU A 118 -15.44 -5.57 -24.43
C GLU A 118 -16.83 -4.91 -24.29
N ASP A 119 -16.89 -3.75 -23.63
CA ASP A 119 -18.13 -2.99 -23.48
C ASP A 119 -18.60 -2.39 -24.81
N GLU A 120 -17.68 -1.84 -25.60
CA GLU A 120 -17.95 -1.31 -26.94
C GLU A 120 -18.43 -2.41 -27.90
N GLU A 121 -17.76 -3.57 -27.93
CA GLU A 121 -18.15 -4.71 -28.76
C GLU A 121 -19.53 -5.27 -28.38
N ALA A 122 -19.83 -5.32 -27.07
CA ALA A 122 -21.14 -5.73 -26.58
C ALA A 122 -22.24 -4.72 -26.96
N GLU A 123 -21.94 -3.42 -26.95
CA GLU A 123 -22.87 -2.38 -27.41
C GLU A 123 -23.13 -2.49 -28.92
N GLU A 124 -22.09 -2.67 -29.73
CA GLU A 124 -22.21 -2.89 -31.19
C GLU A 124 -22.98 -4.16 -31.53
N SER A 125 -22.76 -5.23 -30.75
CA SER A 125 -23.39 -6.54 -30.95
C SER A 125 -24.72 -6.70 -30.21
N CYS A 126 -25.25 -5.64 -29.59
CA CYS A 126 -26.47 -5.65 -28.76
C CYS A 126 -26.50 -6.78 -27.72
N THR A 127 -25.32 -7.14 -27.18
CA THR A 127 -25.15 -8.22 -26.20
C THR A 127 -25.10 -7.63 -24.79
N PRO A 128 -25.61 -8.32 -23.75
CA PRO A 128 -25.57 -7.78 -22.38
C PRO A 128 -24.14 -7.55 -21.89
N LEU A 129 -23.88 -6.36 -21.34
CA LEU A 129 -22.61 -6.01 -20.70
C LEU A 129 -22.37 -6.88 -19.47
N VAL A 130 -21.13 -7.34 -19.30
CA VAL A 130 -20.71 -8.08 -18.10
C VAL A 130 -20.82 -7.18 -16.88
N PHE A 131 -21.69 -7.53 -15.93
CA PHE A 131 -22.07 -6.68 -14.79
C PHE A 131 -22.67 -5.31 -15.20
N GLY A 132 -23.43 -5.27 -16.30
CA GLY A 132 -24.13 -4.07 -16.77
C GLY A 132 -25.23 -3.56 -15.82
N ASP A 133 -25.68 -4.40 -14.89
CA ASP A 133 -26.58 -4.03 -13.79
C ASP A 133 -25.93 -3.10 -12.76
N ILE A 134 -24.60 -2.96 -12.78
CA ILE A 134 -23.86 -2.00 -11.96
C ILE A 134 -23.55 -0.74 -12.80
N PRO A 135 -24.25 0.39 -12.58
CA PRO A 135 -24.06 1.59 -13.39
C PRO A 135 -22.71 2.29 -13.12
N HIS A 136 -22.13 2.10 -11.93
CA HIS A 136 -20.91 2.82 -11.53
C HIS A 136 -19.64 2.05 -11.95
N PRO A 137 -18.76 2.61 -12.83
CA PRO A 137 -17.61 1.89 -13.39
C PRO A 137 -16.66 1.31 -12.34
N ARG A 138 -16.34 2.07 -11.28
CA ARG A 138 -15.49 1.56 -10.17
C ARG A 138 -16.04 0.30 -9.48
N ALA A 139 -17.34 0.26 -9.19
CA ALA A 139 -17.97 -0.89 -8.56
C ALA A 139 -18.03 -2.07 -9.54
N ARG A 140 -18.33 -1.80 -10.82
CA ARG A 140 -18.31 -2.77 -11.90
C ARG A 140 -16.92 -3.40 -12.09
N ASN A 141 -15.87 -2.58 -12.14
CA ASN A 141 -14.48 -3.01 -12.25
C ASN A 141 -14.04 -3.86 -11.05
N TRP A 142 -14.51 -3.53 -9.84
CA TRP A 142 -14.25 -4.35 -8.65
C TRP A 142 -14.84 -5.77 -8.77
N ALA A 143 -16.05 -5.90 -9.32
CA ALA A 143 -16.69 -7.18 -9.60
C ALA A 143 -15.97 -7.93 -10.75
N ARG A 144 -15.66 -7.22 -11.85
CA ARG A 144 -14.90 -7.78 -12.99
C ARG A 144 -13.52 -8.29 -12.60
N ALA A 145 -12.91 -7.74 -11.55
CA ALA A 145 -11.62 -8.22 -11.04
C ALA A 145 -11.71 -9.55 -10.27
N ARG A 146 -12.90 -10.07 -9.98
CA ARG A 146 -13.13 -11.19 -9.06
C ARG A 146 -13.99 -12.33 -9.61
N TYR A 147 -14.68 -12.13 -10.72
CA TYR A 147 -15.47 -13.20 -11.35
C TYR A 147 -14.60 -14.25 -12.05
N GLN A 148 -15.21 -15.40 -12.31
CA GLN A 148 -14.76 -16.39 -13.27
C GLN A 148 -15.88 -16.67 -14.27
N LYS A 149 -15.48 -17.13 -15.46
CA LYS A 149 -16.37 -17.59 -16.50
C LYS A 149 -16.23 -19.10 -16.60
N HIS A 150 -17.33 -19.82 -16.54
CA HIS A 150 -17.40 -21.25 -16.87
C HIS A 150 -17.27 -21.46 -18.38
N ASP A 151 -17.00 -22.69 -18.81
CA ASP A 151 -16.87 -23.05 -20.22
C ASP A 151 -18.17 -22.83 -21.02
N ASP A 152 -19.32 -22.87 -20.34
CA ASP A 152 -20.65 -22.58 -20.88
C ASP A 152 -20.92 -21.08 -21.09
N GLY A 153 -20.02 -20.21 -20.64
CA GLY A 153 -20.14 -18.77 -20.70
C GLY A 153 -20.77 -18.11 -19.46
N THR A 154 -21.23 -18.88 -18.49
CA THR A 154 -21.84 -18.39 -17.25
C THR A 154 -20.78 -17.74 -16.35
N ILE A 155 -21.07 -16.53 -15.86
CA ILE A 155 -20.20 -15.83 -14.91
C ILE A 155 -20.59 -16.16 -13.47
N PHE A 156 -19.60 -16.38 -12.60
CA PHE A 156 -19.81 -16.61 -11.18
C PHE A 156 -18.69 -16.01 -10.34
N MET A 157 -18.97 -15.71 -9.07
CA MET A 157 -17.96 -15.31 -8.09
C MET A 157 -17.48 -16.55 -7.32
N PRO A 158 -16.20 -16.94 -7.43
CA PRO A 158 -15.72 -18.14 -6.74
C PRO A 158 -15.66 -18.01 -5.22
N ASN A 159 -15.68 -16.78 -4.71
CA ASN A 159 -15.63 -16.47 -3.29
C ASN A 159 -17.02 -16.00 -2.84
N ALA A 160 -17.58 -16.66 -1.83
CA ALA A 160 -18.91 -16.36 -1.31
C ALA A 160 -19.01 -14.94 -0.74
N GLU A 161 -17.93 -14.40 -0.17
CA GLU A 161 -17.93 -13.01 0.33
C GLU A 161 -17.95 -12.00 -0.81
N ASP A 162 -17.32 -12.30 -1.96
CA ASP A 162 -17.38 -11.44 -3.14
C ASP A 162 -18.78 -11.44 -3.76
N GLN A 163 -19.47 -12.60 -3.75
CA GLN A 163 -20.85 -12.74 -4.17
C GLN A 163 -21.80 -11.89 -3.31
N ARG A 164 -21.65 -11.93 -1.98
CA ARG A 164 -22.45 -11.09 -1.05
C ARG A 164 -22.28 -9.60 -1.33
N VAL A 165 -21.04 -9.16 -1.59
CA VAL A 165 -20.78 -7.76 -1.94
C VAL A 165 -21.45 -7.39 -3.27
N TYR A 166 -21.42 -8.29 -4.25
CA TYR A 166 -22.10 -8.07 -5.53
C TYR A 166 -23.63 -7.94 -5.35
N GLU A 167 -24.26 -8.83 -4.57
CA GLU A 167 -25.68 -8.75 -4.26
C GLU A 167 -26.04 -7.46 -3.51
N ALA A 168 -25.26 -7.08 -2.51
CA ALA A 168 -25.43 -5.82 -1.79
C ALA A 168 -25.30 -4.58 -2.70
N ILE A 169 -24.40 -4.61 -3.69
CA ILE A 169 -24.31 -3.52 -4.69
C ILE A 169 -25.61 -3.44 -5.50
N LYS A 170 -26.17 -4.57 -5.93
CA LYS A 170 -27.42 -4.59 -6.70
C LYS A 170 -28.59 -4.03 -5.89
N GLU A 171 -28.70 -4.42 -4.63
CA GLU A 171 -29.73 -3.89 -3.72
C GLU A 171 -29.60 -2.37 -3.59
N LEU A 172 -28.40 -1.85 -3.34
CA LEU A 172 -28.16 -0.42 -3.24
C LEU A 172 -28.45 0.35 -4.54
N VAL A 173 -28.19 -0.27 -5.70
CA VAL A 173 -28.53 0.32 -7.01
C VAL A 173 -30.05 0.39 -7.19
N ALA A 174 -30.77 -0.67 -6.82
CA ALA A 174 -32.23 -0.70 -6.88
C ALA A 174 -32.86 0.33 -5.91
N GLU A 175 -32.32 0.45 -4.69
CA GLU A 175 -32.74 1.46 -3.73
C GLU A 175 -32.55 2.89 -4.25
N GLN A 176 -31.39 3.19 -4.85
CA GLN A 176 -31.11 4.51 -5.45
C GLN A 176 -32.05 4.83 -6.61
N GLN A 177 -32.38 3.84 -7.44
CA GLN A 177 -33.32 4.01 -8.54
C GLN A 177 -34.75 4.23 -8.03
N ALA A 178 -35.15 3.53 -6.96
CA ALA A 178 -36.47 3.66 -6.35
C ALA A 178 -36.65 5.00 -5.62
N SER A 179 -35.62 5.49 -4.92
CA SER A 179 -35.69 6.72 -4.14
C SER A 179 -35.54 7.99 -4.98
N GLN A 180 -35.13 7.89 -6.24
CA GLN A 180 -34.69 9.03 -7.08
C GLN A 180 -33.62 9.90 -6.40
N GLU A 181 -32.95 9.38 -5.36
CA GLU A 181 -31.91 10.13 -4.67
C GLU A 181 -30.70 10.28 -5.59
N ALA A 182 -30.28 11.52 -5.78
CA ALA A 182 -29.02 11.82 -6.43
C ALA A 182 -27.88 11.12 -5.68
N CYS A 183 -26.89 10.62 -6.46
CA CYS A 183 -25.68 9.97 -5.98
C CYS A 183 -25.12 10.63 -4.69
N SER A 184 -24.59 9.81 -3.77
CA SER A 184 -24.08 10.24 -2.47
C SER A 184 -23.33 11.58 -2.53
N GLN A 185 -23.66 12.51 -1.63
CA GLN A 185 -22.95 13.80 -1.52
C GLN A 185 -21.50 13.65 -1.01
N ARG A 186 -21.12 12.45 -0.54
CA ARG A 186 -19.80 12.14 0.00
C ARG A 186 -19.14 11.01 -0.77
N ARG A 187 -17.89 11.26 -1.19
CA ARG A 187 -17.02 10.26 -1.85
C ARG A 187 -16.76 9.01 -1.02
N GLU A 188 -16.89 9.11 0.31
CA GLU A 188 -16.62 8.03 1.26
C GLU A 188 -17.82 7.07 1.41
N ASP A 189 -18.98 7.45 0.88
CA ASP A 189 -20.25 6.73 1.02
C ASP A 189 -20.77 6.23 -0.34
N ASP A 190 -19.87 5.93 -1.27
CA ASP A 190 -20.24 5.39 -2.58
C ASP A 190 -20.72 3.92 -2.48
N LEU A 191 -21.37 3.43 -3.55
CA LEU A 191 -21.94 2.08 -3.64
C LEU A 191 -20.98 0.97 -3.19
N LEU A 192 -19.75 0.98 -3.69
CA LEU A 192 -18.77 -0.06 -3.39
C LEU A 192 -18.31 0.01 -1.93
N THR A 193 -18.10 1.21 -1.39
CA THR A 193 -17.67 1.37 0.00
C THR A 193 -18.78 0.99 0.97
N LYS A 194 -20.03 1.32 0.65
CA LYS A 194 -21.21 0.88 1.42
C LYS A 194 -21.35 -0.64 1.41
N ALA A 195 -21.30 -1.28 0.24
CA ALA A 195 -21.42 -2.72 0.11
C ALA A 195 -20.29 -3.49 0.82
N LEU A 196 -19.06 -2.96 0.82
CA LEU A 196 -17.93 -3.55 1.55
C LEU A 196 -17.99 -3.33 3.08
N GLY A 197 -18.85 -2.43 3.57
CA GLY A 197 -19.04 -2.15 4.99
C GLY A 197 -17.81 -1.60 5.72
N ASN A 198 -16.75 -1.19 5.00
CA ASN A 198 -15.53 -0.69 5.60
C ASN A 198 -15.01 0.55 4.86
N LYS A 199 -14.27 1.40 5.58
CA LYS A 199 -13.77 2.66 5.03
C LYS A 199 -12.78 2.42 3.90
N GLU A 200 -12.86 3.24 2.86
CA GLU A 200 -11.91 3.23 1.74
C GLU A 200 -10.46 3.50 2.23
N HIS A 201 -9.49 2.89 1.56
CA HIS A 201 -8.08 3.02 1.87
C HIS A 201 -7.58 4.44 1.61
N ARG A 202 -6.88 5.02 2.58
CA ARG A 202 -6.28 6.35 2.40
C ARG A 202 -5.17 6.30 1.33
N GLY A 203 -5.29 7.16 0.32
CA GLY A 203 -4.27 7.37 -0.70
C GLY A 203 -4.26 6.38 -1.86
N ARG A 204 -5.22 5.44 -1.91
CA ARG A 204 -5.42 4.50 -3.02
C ARG A 204 -6.91 4.31 -3.24
N THR A 205 -7.32 3.93 -4.45
CA THR A 205 -8.75 3.79 -4.78
C THR A 205 -9.06 2.35 -5.19
N ARG A 206 -9.96 1.68 -4.46
CA ARG A 206 -10.39 0.31 -4.81
C ARG A 206 -11.11 0.30 -6.15
N GLY A 207 -11.01 -0.79 -6.89
CA GLY A 207 -11.68 -0.93 -8.20
C GLY A 207 -11.06 -0.11 -9.33
N ILE A 208 -10.00 0.67 -9.07
CA ILE A 208 -9.33 1.51 -10.09
C ILE A 208 -7.82 1.27 -10.09
N GLY A 209 -7.16 1.22 -8.93
CA GLY A 209 -5.73 0.93 -8.92
C GLY A 209 -5.01 1.23 -7.60
N SER A 210 -3.97 0.46 -7.33
CA SER A 210 -3.17 0.62 -6.10
C SER A 210 -2.32 1.89 -6.07
N SER A 211 -2.08 2.52 -7.21
CA SER A 211 -1.31 3.77 -7.35
C SER A 211 -2.20 4.99 -7.61
N VAL A 212 -3.52 4.82 -7.68
CA VAL A 212 -4.45 5.90 -8.04
C VAL A 212 -4.96 6.55 -6.75
N PRO A 213 -4.53 7.78 -6.42
CA PRO A 213 -5.03 8.47 -5.24
C PRO A 213 -6.46 8.95 -5.46
N TRP A 214 -7.18 9.24 -4.37
CA TRP A 214 -8.59 9.62 -4.41
C TRP A 214 -8.89 10.82 -5.30
N LYS A 215 -7.94 11.74 -5.47
CA LYS A 215 -8.07 12.89 -6.37
C LYS A 215 -8.44 12.46 -7.80
N TYR A 216 -7.88 11.36 -8.28
CA TYR A 216 -8.11 10.86 -9.64
C TYR A 216 -9.13 9.72 -9.66
N GLY A 217 -9.25 8.94 -8.58
CA GLY A 217 -10.20 7.84 -8.49
C GLY A 217 -11.65 8.26 -8.19
N PHE A 218 -11.88 9.51 -7.80
CA PHE A 218 -13.19 10.09 -7.50
C PHE A 218 -13.33 11.46 -8.17
N PRO A 219 -13.40 11.53 -9.51
CA PRO A 219 -13.42 12.79 -10.25
C PRO A 219 -14.60 13.69 -9.84
N ASP A 220 -15.78 13.12 -9.62
CA ASP A 220 -17.00 13.84 -9.20
C ASP A 220 -16.85 14.54 -7.84
N TYR A 221 -15.89 14.08 -7.03
CA TYR A 221 -15.60 14.60 -5.71
C TYR A 221 -14.24 15.28 -5.62
N ALA A 222 -13.61 15.61 -6.76
CA ALA A 222 -12.30 16.25 -6.81
C ALA A 222 -12.29 17.57 -6.02
N TRP A 223 -13.41 18.30 -6.00
CA TRP A 223 -13.60 19.53 -5.23
C TRP A 223 -13.47 19.34 -3.71
N GLN A 224 -13.75 18.13 -3.19
CA GLN A 224 -13.60 17.80 -1.77
C GLN A 224 -12.12 17.52 -1.38
N TYR A 225 -11.19 17.49 -2.34
CA TYR A 225 -9.79 17.19 -2.08
C TYR A 225 -9.05 18.46 -1.61
N LYS A 226 -9.00 18.66 -0.28
CA LYS A 226 -8.24 19.79 0.32
C LYS A 226 -6.74 19.49 0.34
N LYS A 227 -5.92 20.41 -0.21
CA LYS A 227 -4.45 20.35 -0.08
C LYS A 227 -4.05 20.51 1.39
N ARG A 228 -3.14 19.66 1.86
CA ARG A 228 -2.65 19.65 3.26
C ARG A 228 -1.79 20.85 3.66
N THR A 229 -1.62 21.84 2.79
CA THR A 229 -0.69 22.96 2.99
C THR A 229 -1.08 23.89 4.13
N SER A 230 -2.37 24.03 4.50
CA SER A 230 -2.74 24.90 5.62
C SER A 230 -2.48 24.28 7.00
N ASN A 231 -2.60 22.95 7.14
CA ASN A 231 -2.61 22.29 8.45
C ASN A 231 -1.23 21.84 8.96
N LYS A 232 -0.17 21.95 8.16
CA LYS A 232 1.17 21.52 8.60
C LYS A 232 1.79 22.54 9.55
N ALA A 233 1.80 23.82 9.16
CA ALA A 233 2.36 24.90 9.99
C ALA A 233 1.65 24.99 11.35
N GLU A 234 0.32 24.88 11.38
CA GLU A 234 -0.45 24.90 12.64
C GLU A 234 -0.15 23.69 13.54
N LYS A 235 0.04 22.50 12.96
CA LYS A 235 0.40 21.30 13.72
C LYS A 235 1.82 21.33 14.23
N ASP A 236 2.74 21.85 13.42
CA ASP A 236 4.15 22.01 13.78
C ASP A 236 4.24 23.04 14.92
N ALA A 237 3.55 24.18 14.82
CA ALA A 237 3.45 25.17 15.90
C ALA A 237 2.80 24.62 17.18
N HIS A 238 1.74 23.82 17.06
CA HIS A 238 1.11 23.19 18.21
C HIS A 238 2.03 22.16 18.89
N LEU A 239 2.80 21.40 18.11
CA LEU A 239 3.79 20.45 18.63
C LEU A 239 4.94 21.18 19.32
N GLU A 240 5.45 22.26 18.72
CA GLU A 240 6.49 23.11 19.31
C GLU A 240 6.03 23.73 20.63
N ALA A 241 4.80 24.26 20.69
CA ALA A 241 4.22 24.81 21.91
C ALA A 241 4.13 23.74 23.02
N LYS A 242 3.72 22.52 22.67
CA LYS A 242 3.64 21.40 23.63
C LYS A 242 5.03 20.98 24.13
N ILE A 243 6.05 20.98 23.27
CA ILE A 243 7.44 20.69 23.65
C ILE A 243 7.96 21.79 24.58
N GLN A 244 7.72 23.06 24.26
CA GLN A 244 8.14 24.19 25.11
C GLN A 244 7.47 24.15 26.49
N GLU A 245 6.19 23.81 26.55
CA GLU A 245 5.45 23.68 27.82
C GLU A 245 6.01 22.53 28.67
N SER A 246 6.33 21.39 28.06
CA SER A 246 6.96 20.25 28.75
C SER A 246 8.33 20.63 29.32
N ILE A 247 9.20 21.25 28.51
CA ILE A 247 10.53 21.69 28.94
C ILE A 247 10.42 22.71 30.06
N ARG A 248 9.46 23.65 29.97
CA ARG A 248 9.25 24.66 31.00
C ARG A 248 8.80 24.01 32.31
N ALA A 249 7.88 23.06 32.28
CA ALA A 249 7.41 22.33 33.45
C ALA A 249 8.53 21.53 34.14
N GLU A 250 9.35 20.82 33.36
CA GLU A 250 10.53 20.10 33.86
C GLU A 250 11.53 21.04 34.52
N LEU A 251 11.88 22.14 33.84
CA LEU A 251 12.79 23.16 34.40
C LEU A 251 12.25 23.76 35.70
N THR A 252 10.95 24.10 35.77
CA THR A 252 10.37 24.65 37.00
C THR A 252 10.42 23.64 38.16
N SER A 253 10.17 22.36 37.89
CA SER A 253 10.27 21.31 38.91
C SER A 253 11.71 21.15 39.41
N GLU A 254 12.69 21.12 38.51
CA GLU A 254 14.11 21.04 38.91
C GLU A 254 14.57 22.26 39.72
N PHE A 255 14.10 23.47 39.37
CA PHE A 255 14.42 24.68 40.12
C PHE A 255 13.78 24.68 41.50
N ASP A 256 12.52 24.27 41.63
CA ASP A 256 11.83 24.18 42.92
C ASP A 256 12.49 23.15 43.84
N GLU A 257 12.89 21.98 43.31
CA GLU A 257 13.63 20.97 44.07
C GLU A 257 14.99 21.51 44.57
N LYS A 258 15.73 22.23 43.71
CA LYS A 258 17.01 22.85 44.11
C LYS A 258 16.81 23.95 45.15
N LEU A 259 15.76 24.75 45.04
CA LEU A 259 15.43 25.79 46.02
C LEU A 259 15.07 25.19 47.38
N GLU A 260 14.28 24.13 47.41
CA GLU A 260 13.95 23.44 48.67
C GLU A 260 15.17 22.74 49.28
N SER A 261 16.02 22.12 48.46
CA SER A 261 17.31 21.57 48.91
C SER A 261 18.20 22.66 49.53
N MET A 262 18.31 23.83 48.88
CA MET A 262 19.10 24.95 49.39
C MET A 262 18.52 25.53 50.69
N ARG A 263 17.19 25.71 50.76
CA ARG A 263 16.50 26.15 51.98
C ARG A 263 16.69 25.17 53.14
N ALA A 264 16.67 23.86 52.87
CA ALA A 264 16.91 22.83 53.87
C ALA A 264 18.34 22.92 54.43
N LYS A 265 19.34 23.11 53.55
CA LYS A 265 20.74 23.32 53.97
C LYS A 265 20.91 24.55 54.85
N ILE A 266 20.35 25.69 54.45
CA ILE A 266 20.42 26.93 55.24
C ILE A 266 19.77 26.74 56.62
N ARG A 267 18.62 26.04 56.70
CA ARG A 267 17.97 25.75 58.00
C ARG A 267 18.80 24.83 58.89
N GLN A 268 19.56 23.91 58.29
CA GLN A 268 20.45 23.02 59.03
C GLN A 268 21.66 23.81 59.58
N GLU A 269 22.29 24.65 58.75
CA GLU A 269 23.41 25.51 59.16
C GLU A 269 23.02 26.45 60.32
N ILE A 270 21.86 27.12 60.25
CA ILE A 270 21.37 27.98 61.33
C ILE A 270 21.13 27.20 62.64
N ARG A 271 20.79 25.91 62.57
CA ARG A 271 20.57 25.06 63.75
C ARG A 271 21.89 24.58 64.36
N GLU A 272 22.94 24.44 63.56
CA GLU A 272 24.27 24.02 64.02
C GLU A 272 25.08 25.18 64.65
N GLU A 273 24.70 26.44 64.38
CA GLU A 273 25.33 27.65 64.93
C GLU A 273 24.70 28.17 66.25
N GLN A 274 23.68 27.51 66.81
CA GLN A 274 23.06 27.83 68.13
C GLN A 274 23.44 26.81 69.20
#